data_AF-B1K2G9-F1
#
_entry.id   AF-B1K2G9-F1
#
_cell.length_a   1.000
_cell.length_b   1.000
_cell.length_c   1.000
_cell.angle_alpha   90.00
_cell.angle_beta   90.00
_cell.angle_gamma   90.00
#
_symmetry.space_group_name_H-M   'P 1'
#
loop_
_entity.id
_entity.type
_entity.pdbx_description
1 polymer ?
#
loop_
_entity_poly.entity_id
_entity_poly.type
_entity_poly.pdbx_seq_one_letter_code
_entity_poly.pdbx_strand_id
1 'polypeptide(L)'
;MHAESPSPTDSALAHATFIISSEGAHPDTWTAFFGIFPSRTITKGKLYLLPSGRLSSRPGKLNLWALESKAAVQSDRLEPHLRYLIERLSLPREGLLERIEQAGARMRFFCYWDNENGDRVPYVSDATRQLIESVGAVIEIDEYR
;
A
#
# COMPACT_ATOMS: atom_id res chain seq x y z
N MET A 1 29.37 -24.53 -13.24
CA MET A 1 29.35 -23.09 -12.90
C MET A 1 27.94 -22.76 -12.47
N HIS A 2 27.67 -22.80 -11.17
CA HIS A 2 26.36 -22.45 -10.62
C HIS A 2 26.26 -20.92 -10.64
N ALA A 3 25.21 -20.40 -11.29
CA ALA A 3 24.85 -19.00 -11.17
C ALA A 3 24.46 -18.75 -9.71
N GLU A 4 25.27 -17.97 -9.00
CA GLU A 4 24.87 -17.39 -7.73
C GLU A 4 23.55 -16.65 -7.95
N SER A 5 22.52 -17.12 -7.27
CA SER A 5 21.27 -16.37 -7.16
C SER A 5 21.62 -15.03 -6.49
N PRO A 6 21.08 -13.89 -6.96
CA PRO A 6 21.34 -12.63 -6.30
C PRO A 6 20.96 -12.74 -4.82
N SER A 7 21.89 -12.36 -3.95
CA SER A 7 21.71 -12.21 -2.51
C SER A 7 20.40 -11.48 -2.23
N PRO A 8 19.63 -11.85 -1.18
CA PRO A 8 18.42 -11.13 -0.84
C PRO A 8 18.79 -9.66 -0.63
N THR A 9 18.27 -8.82 -1.52
CA THR A 9 18.30 -7.36 -1.42
C THR A 9 17.90 -7.01 0.01
N ASP A 10 18.67 -6.16 0.72
CA ASP A 10 18.34 -5.63 2.06
C ASP A 10 16.82 -5.67 2.27
N SER A 11 16.34 -6.66 3.02
CA SER A 11 14.91 -6.87 3.16
C SER A 11 14.40 -5.69 3.97
N ALA A 12 13.78 -4.73 3.30
CA ALA A 12 13.23 -3.55 3.94
C ALA A 12 12.36 -3.99 5.13
N LEU A 13 12.87 -3.76 6.35
CA LEU A 13 12.25 -4.21 7.61
C LEU A 13 10.98 -3.42 7.95
N ALA A 14 10.67 -2.42 7.12
CA ALA A 14 9.41 -1.71 7.10
C ALA A 14 9.09 -1.29 5.67
N HIS A 15 7.81 -1.26 5.32
CA HIS A 15 7.30 -0.44 4.23
C HIS A 15 5.78 -0.28 4.38
N ALA A 16 5.21 0.66 3.63
CA ALA A 16 3.77 0.91 3.64
C ALA A 16 3.23 0.85 2.21
N THR A 17 1.97 0.41 2.11
CA THR A 17 1.21 0.40 0.87
C THR A 17 -0.12 1.10 1.12
N PHE A 18 -0.40 2.16 0.37
CA PHE A 18 -1.74 2.71 0.32
C PHE A 18 -2.58 1.91 -0.66
N ILE A 19 -3.76 1.46 -0.24
CA ILE A 19 -4.64 0.57 -1.00
C ILE A 19 -6.03 1.18 -1.03
N ILE A 20 -6.58 1.28 -2.24
CA ILE A 20 -8.02 1.48 -2.47
C ILE A 20 -8.59 0.18 -3.02
N SER A 21 -9.63 -0.35 -2.38
CA SER A 21 -10.36 -1.50 -2.88
C SER A 21 -11.85 -1.20 -3.05
N SER A 22 -12.46 -1.74 -4.08
CA SER A 22 -13.89 -1.56 -4.34
C SER A 22 -14.48 -2.74 -5.11
N GLU A 23 -15.81 -2.90 -5.01
CA GLU A 23 -16.55 -3.89 -5.79
C GLU A 23 -16.76 -3.43 -7.25
N GLY A 24 -16.91 -2.12 -7.48
CA GLY A 24 -17.37 -1.55 -8.74
C GLY A 24 -16.37 -0.65 -9.46
N ALA A 25 -15.68 0.25 -8.76
CA ALA A 25 -14.79 1.21 -9.39
C ALA A 25 -13.52 0.55 -9.96
N HIS A 26 -13.29 0.72 -11.27
CA HIS A 26 -12.11 0.18 -11.93
C HIS A 26 -10.83 0.89 -11.40
N PRO A 27 -9.67 0.20 -11.26
CA PRO A 27 -8.44 0.80 -10.74
C PRO A 27 -8.00 2.07 -11.49
N ASP A 28 -8.25 2.16 -12.80
CA ASP A 28 -7.90 3.34 -13.61
C ASP A 28 -8.60 4.63 -13.15
N THR A 29 -9.74 4.51 -12.47
CA THR A 29 -10.44 5.65 -11.84
C THR A 29 -9.51 6.36 -10.87
N TRP A 30 -8.76 5.60 -10.07
CA TRP A 30 -7.84 6.15 -9.07
C TRP A 30 -6.54 6.64 -9.71
N THR A 31 -6.05 5.96 -10.75
CA THR A 31 -4.94 6.47 -11.57
C THR A 31 -5.26 7.86 -12.13
N ALA A 32 -6.45 8.03 -12.72
CA ALA A 32 -6.91 9.31 -13.26
C ALA A 32 -7.11 10.36 -12.16
N PHE A 33 -7.71 9.98 -11.02
CA PHE A 33 -7.94 10.89 -9.91
C PHE A 33 -6.63 11.39 -9.27
N PHE A 34 -5.68 10.49 -9.00
CA PHE A 34 -4.42 10.85 -8.37
C PHE A 34 -3.42 11.45 -9.35
N GLY A 35 -3.48 11.08 -10.64
CA GLY A 35 -2.47 11.40 -11.64
C GLY A 35 -1.18 10.60 -11.44
N ILE A 36 -1.28 9.41 -10.83
CA ILE A 36 -0.14 8.59 -10.40
C ILE A 36 -0.34 7.17 -10.91
N PHE A 37 0.72 6.60 -11.49
CA PHE A 37 0.72 5.18 -11.84
C PHE A 37 0.84 4.33 -10.57
N PRO A 38 -0.05 3.35 -10.38
CA PRO A 38 0.00 2.46 -9.24
C PRO A 38 1.23 1.55 -9.31
N SER A 39 1.70 1.12 -8.14
CA SER A 39 2.66 0.01 -8.02
C SER A 39 1.99 -1.32 -8.39
N ARG A 40 0.68 -1.45 -8.11
CA ARG A 40 -0.08 -2.67 -8.37
C ARG A 40 -1.57 -2.38 -8.59
N THR A 41 -2.18 -3.14 -9.48
CA THR A 41 -3.63 -3.19 -9.67
C THR A 41 -4.14 -4.61 -9.69
N ILE A 42 -5.37 -4.81 -9.22
CA ILE A 42 -6.15 -6.03 -9.46
C ILE A 42 -7.48 -5.59 -10.05
N THR A 43 -7.93 -6.27 -11.10
CA THR A 43 -9.28 -6.09 -11.65
C THR A 43 -10.14 -7.28 -11.23
N LYS A 44 -11.34 -6.99 -10.71
CA LYS A 44 -12.31 -8.02 -10.32
C LYS A 44 -12.55 -8.99 -11.48
N GLY A 45 -12.54 -10.29 -11.19
CA GLY A 45 -12.76 -11.35 -12.18
C GLY A 45 -11.58 -11.64 -13.11
N LYS A 46 -10.44 -10.94 -12.99
CA LYS A 46 -9.21 -11.23 -13.76
C LYS A 46 -8.12 -11.86 -12.89
N LEU A 47 -7.26 -12.65 -13.51
CA LEU A 47 -6.02 -13.11 -12.88
C LEU A 47 -5.04 -11.94 -12.76
N TYR A 48 -4.19 -11.98 -11.73
CA TYR A 48 -3.25 -10.91 -11.40
C TYR A 48 -1.89 -11.49 -11.00
N LEU A 49 -0.84 -10.69 -11.09
CA LEU A 49 0.50 -11.11 -10.67
C LEU A 49 0.66 -11.00 -9.15
N LEU A 50 1.17 -12.07 -8.55
CA LEU A 50 1.60 -12.10 -7.16
C LEU A 50 2.95 -11.41 -7.01
N PRO A 51 3.35 -11.02 -5.77
CA PRO A 51 4.68 -10.46 -5.53
C PRO A 51 5.84 -11.34 -6.02
N SER A 52 5.63 -12.66 -6.09
CA SER A 52 6.60 -13.62 -6.64
C SER A 52 6.72 -13.61 -8.17
N GLY A 53 5.97 -12.74 -8.86
CA GLY A 53 5.87 -12.72 -10.33
C GLY A 53 5.00 -13.83 -10.92
N ARG A 54 4.47 -14.75 -10.08
CA ARG A 54 3.56 -15.80 -10.54
C ARG A 54 2.15 -15.26 -10.74
N LEU A 55 1.44 -15.80 -11.73
CA LEU A 55 0.03 -15.52 -11.92
C LEU A 55 -0.81 -16.15 -10.78
N SER A 56 -1.80 -15.42 -10.29
CA SER A 56 -2.74 -15.88 -9.26
C SER A 56 -3.48 -17.14 -9.72
N SER A 57 -3.71 -18.08 -8.81
CA SER A 57 -4.52 -19.28 -9.08
C SER A 57 -6.02 -19.03 -9.11
N ARG A 58 -6.47 -17.88 -8.59
CA ARG A 58 -7.89 -17.47 -8.55
C ARG A 58 -8.02 -16.02 -9.00
N PRO A 59 -9.11 -15.66 -9.71
CA PRO A 59 -9.37 -14.29 -10.08
C PRO A 59 -9.50 -13.34 -8.87
N GLY A 60 -9.18 -12.07 -9.09
CA GLY A 60 -9.39 -11.02 -8.10
C GLY A 60 -10.85 -10.92 -7.66
N LYS A 61 -11.08 -10.89 -6.36
CA LYS A 61 -12.44 -10.75 -5.78
C LYS A 61 -12.98 -9.33 -5.86
N LEU A 62 -12.08 -8.34 -5.92
CA LEU A 62 -12.36 -6.90 -5.91
C LEU A 62 -11.47 -6.20 -6.93
N ASN A 63 -11.85 -4.98 -7.30
CA ASN A 63 -10.93 -4.03 -7.90
C ASN A 63 -10.01 -3.46 -6.82
N LEU A 64 -8.72 -3.37 -7.13
CA LEU A 64 -7.70 -2.86 -6.23
C LEU A 64 -6.75 -1.95 -6.98
N TRP A 65 -6.45 -0.81 -6.38
CA TRP A 65 -5.39 0.11 -6.78
C TRP A 65 -4.46 0.32 -5.59
N ALA A 66 -3.15 0.19 -5.80
CA ALA A 66 -2.17 0.29 -4.72
C ALA A 66 -0.92 1.06 -5.12
N LEU A 67 -0.38 1.80 -4.15
CA LEU A 67 0.89 2.52 -4.25
C LEU A 67 1.79 2.15 -3.07
N GLU A 68 3.00 1.70 -3.39
CA GLU A 68 3.98 1.18 -2.43
C GLU A 68 5.10 2.19 -2.18
N SER A 69 5.57 2.28 -0.94
CA SER A 69 6.70 3.13 -0.56
C SER A 69 8.06 2.43 -0.68
N LYS A 70 8.08 1.10 -0.79
CA LYS A 70 9.29 0.25 -0.65
C LYS A 70 10.43 0.67 -1.58
N ALA A 71 10.14 1.02 -2.83
CA ALA A 71 11.16 1.41 -3.79
C ALA A 71 11.64 2.87 -3.63
N ALA A 72 10.88 3.71 -2.93
CA ALA A 72 11.11 5.16 -2.84
C ALA A 72 11.73 5.60 -1.50
N VAL A 73 11.62 4.79 -0.45
CA VAL A 73 12.05 5.14 0.90
C VAL A 73 13.03 4.09 1.42
N GLN A 74 14.26 4.52 1.71
CA GLN A 74 15.28 3.71 2.36
C GLN A 74 15.23 3.95 3.87
N SER A 75 14.29 3.31 4.54
CA SER A 75 14.16 3.34 5.99
C SER A 75 13.61 2.02 6.49
N ASP A 76 13.96 1.67 7.72
CA ASP A 76 13.41 0.55 8.45
C ASP A 76 12.26 0.98 9.37
N ARG A 77 11.81 2.25 9.34
CA ARG A 77 10.74 2.80 10.19
C ARG A 77 9.46 3.05 9.40
N LEU A 78 8.28 2.79 9.97
CA LEU A 78 7.00 3.01 9.30
C LEU A 78 6.70 4.48 8.99
N GLU A 79 6.99 5.39 9.93
CA GLU A 79 6.64 6.81 9.80
C GLU A 79 7.14 7.46 8.48
N PRO A 80 8.42 7.31 8.07
CA PRO A 80 8.88 7.77 6.75
C PRO A 80 8.08 7.25 5.56
N HIS A 81 7.66 5.99 5.58
CA HIS A 81 6.88 5.41 4.50
C HIS A 81 5.45 5.97 4.44
N LEU A 82 4.82 6.18 5.59
CA LEU A 82 3.49 6.79 5.68
C LEU A 82 3.52 8.24 5.21
N ARG A 83 4.51 9.02 5.68
CA ARG A 83 4.75 10.41 5.25
C ARG A 83 4.93 10.51 3.74
N TYR A 84 5.78 9.66 3.16
CA TYR A 84 5.97 9.60 1.73
C TYR A 84 4.65 9.38 0.97
N LEU A 85 3.82 8.43 1.40
CA LEU A 85 2.54 8.15 0.74
C LEU A 85 1.56 9.32 0.88
N ILE A 86 1.47 9.92 2.07
CA ILE A 86 0.65 11.11 2.33
C ILE A 86 1.04 12.25 1.39
N GLU A 87 2.33 12.57 1.30
CA GLU A 87 2.85 13.62 0.43
C GLU A 87 2.63 13.27 -1.06
N ARG A 88 2.95 12.04 -1.45
CA ARG A 88 2.87 11.57 -2.83
C ARG A 88 1.44 11.61 -3.36
N LEU A 89 0.46 11.29 -2.53
CA LEU A 89 -0.98 11.33 -2.85
C LEU A 89 -1.61 12.72 -2.62
N SER A 90 -0.86 13.63 -1.98
CA SER A 90 -1.30 14.96 -1.55
C SER A 90 -2.50 14.89 -0.60
N LEU A 91 -2.39 14.10 0.46
CA LEU A 91 -3.44 13.94 1.48
C LEU A 91 -3.36 15.04 2.57
N PRO A 92 -4.51 15.57 3.03
CA PRO A 92 -5.85 15.33 2.52
C PRO A 92 -6.05 15.94 1.13
N ARG A 93 -6.74 15.20 0.25
CA ARG A 93 -7.01 15.62 -1.13
C ARG A 93 -8.48 15.97 -1.31
N GLU A 94 -8.75 17.12 -1.91
CA GLU A 94 -10.11 17.58 -2.17
C GLU A 94 -10.91 16.56 -2.98
N GLY A 95 -12.15 16.30 -2.56
CA GLY A 95 -13.06 15.35 -3.20
C GLY A 95 -12.71 13.87 -3.05
N LEU A 96 -11.65 13.51 -2.32
CA LEU A 96 -11.27 12.10 -2.13
C LEU A 96 -12.36 11.32 -1.36
N LEU A 97 -12.77 11.83 -0.19
CA LEU A 97 -13.77 11.17 0.65
C LEU A 97 -15.08 10.93 -0.09
N GLU A 98 -15.63 11.98 -0.71
CA GLU A 98 -16.87 11.90 -1.50
C GLU A 98 -16.77 10.85 -2.61
N ARG A 99 -15.66 10.79 -3.35
CA ARG A 99 -15.45 9.81 -4.41
C ARG A 99 -15.35 8.38 -3.87
N ILE A 100 -14.72 8.20 -2.72
CA ILE A 100 -14.60 6.90 -2.06
C ILE A 100 -15.98 6.40 -1.62
N GLU A 101 -16.79 7.27 -1.01
CA GLU A 101 -18.16 6.97 -0.60
C GLU A 101 -19.05 6.64 -1.79
N GLN A 102 -19.05 7.49 -2.83
CA GLN A 102 -19.81 7.27 -4.07
C GLN A 102 -19.43 5.96 -4.77
N ALA A 103 -18.15 5.57 -4.71
CA ALA A 103 -17.66 4.32 -5.29
C ALA A 103 -17.91 3.08 -4.42
N GLY A 104 -18.40 3.25 -3.18
CA GLY A 104 -18.44 2.18 -2.19
C GLY A 104 -17.06 1.55 -1.94
N ALA A 105 -16.01 2.38 -2.06
CA ALA A 105 -14.62 1.96 -1.94
C ALA A 105 -14.14 2.04 -0.48
N ARG A 106 -13.01 1.41 -0.19
CA ARG A 106 -12.34 1.45 1.11
C ARG A 106 -10.87 1.78 0.94
N MET A 107 -10.35 2.58 1.84
CA MET A 107 -8.94 2.97 1.87
C MET A 107 -8.25 2.40 3.10
N ARG A 108 -7.01 1.92 2.91
CA ARG A 108 -6.14 1.52 4.03
C ARG A 108 -4.67 1.77 3.71
N PHE A 109 -3.90 2.01 4.76
CA PHE A 109 -2.45 1.93 4.77
C PHE A 109 -2.05 0.59 5.37
N PHE A 110 -1.63 -0.33 4.51
CA PHE A 110 -1.10 -1.63 4.92
C PHE A 110 0.41 -1.51 5.16
N CYS A 111 0.84 -1.78 6.38
CA CYS A 111 2.22 -1.59 6.84
C CYS A 111 2.85 -2.95 7.10
N TYR A 112 3.85 -3.31 6.29
CA TYR A 112 4.73 -4.43 6.60
C TYR A 112 5.72 -3.99 7.67
N TRP A 113 5.85 -4.78 8.72
CA TRP A 113 6.81 -4.56 9.79
C TRP A 113 7.52 -5.86 10.13
N ASP A 114 8.85 -5.86 10.05
CA ASP A 114 9.67 -7.02 10.36
C ASP A 114 10.36 -6.84 11.71
N ASN A 115 9.97 -7.62 12.70
CA ASN A 115 10.51 -7.55 14.05
C ASN A 115 11.49 -8.70 14.30
N GLU A 116 12.48 -8.88 13.42
CA GLU A 116 13.45 -10.00 13.44
C GLU A 116 14.01 -10.34 14.84
N ASN A 117 14.39 -9.31 15.60
CA ASN A 117 15.01 -9.49 16.93
C ASN A 117 13.99 -9.40 18.09
N GLY A 118 12.72 -9.15 17.81
CA GLY A 118 11.66 -9.02 18.81
C GLY A 118 11.69 -7.71 19.63
N ASP A 119 12.67 -6.84 19.40
CA ASP A 119 12.91 -5.61 20.16
C ASP A 119 12.46 -4.33 19.43
N ARG A 120 11.96 -4.45 18.20
CA ARG A 120 11.51 -3.32 17.38
C ARG A 120 10.02 -3.08 17.58
N VAL A 121 9.65 -1.85 17.92
CA VAL A 121 8.24 -1.43 18.08
C VAL A 121 7.84 -0.55 16.89
N PRO A 122 6.73 -0.87 16.18
CA PRO A 122 6.27 -0.04 15.07
C PRO A 122 5.79 1.32 15.60
N TYR A 123 6.37 2.40 15.09
CA TYR A 123 6.00 3.76 15.45
C TYR A 123 5.28 4.48 14.30
N VAL A 124 4.17 5.13 14.65
CA VAL A 124 3.43 6.08 13.82
C VAL A 124 3.01 7.24 14.70
N SER A 125 3.36 8.46 14.29
CA SER A 125 3.05 9.68 15.05
C SER A 125 1.54 9.96 15.10
N ASP A 126 1.08 10.61 16.16
CA ASP A 126 -0.33 10.97 16.32
C ASP A 126 -0.83 11.87 15.20
N ALA A 127 0.00 12.81 14.73
CA ALA A 127 -0.34 13.66 13.59
C ALA A 127 -0.59 12.85 12.31
N THR A 128 0.24 11.82 12.06
CA THR A 128 0.07 10.91 10.91
C THR A 128 -1.20 10.06 11.06
N ARG A 129 -1.50 9.56 12.28
CA ARG A 129 -2.74 8.82 12.56
C ARG A 129 -3.97 9.68 12.34
N GLN A 130 -4.00 10.88 12.93
CA GLN A 130 -5.11 11.83 12.79
C GLN A 130 -5.35 12.22 11.34
N LEU A 131 -4.28 12.45 10.56
CA LEU A 131 -4.41 12.76 9.14
C LEU A 131 -5.03 11.57 8.38
N ILE A 132 -4.53 10.35 8.59
CA ILE A 132 -5.04 9.14 7.92
C ILE A 132 -6.52 8.88 8.28
N GLU A 133 -6.88 9.06 9.56
CA GLU A 133 -8.25 8.94 10.03
C GLU A 133 -9.15 10.04 9.44
N SER A 134 -8.65 11.27 9.32
CA SER A 134 -9.42 12.40 8.76
C SER A 134 -9.80 12.20 7.28
N VAL A 135 -9.03 11.39 6.54
CA VAL A 135 -9.34 11.00 5.17
C VAL A 135 -10.11 9.69 5.08
N GLY A 136 -10.60 9.14 6.20
CA GLY A 136 -11.41 7.92 6.23
C GLY A 136 -10.65 6.64 5.88
N ALA A 137 -9.31 6.67 5.95
CA ALA A 137 -8.48 5.49 5.78
C ALA A 137 -8.11 4.90 7.15
N VAL A 138 -7.78 3.60 7.15
CA VAL A 138 -7.30 2.90 8.35
C VAL A 138 -5.84 2.50 8.21
N ILE A 139 -5.12 2.41 9.34
CA ILE A 139 -3.76 1.87 9.37
C ILE A 139 -3.84 0.42 9.86
N GLU A 140 -3.26 -0.49 9.09
CA GLU A 140 -3.14 -1.91 9.43
C GLU A 140 -1.65 -2.26 9.45
N ILE A 141 -1.16 -2.75 10.59
CA ILE A 141 0.24 -3.15 10.76
C ILE A 141 0.28 -4.68 10.80
N ASP A 142 1.02 -5.26 9.85
CA ASP A 142 1.26 -6.69 9.74
C ASP A 142 2.69 -6.96 10.21
N GLU A 143 2.80 -7.44 11.45
CA GLU A 143 4.07 -7.73 12.13
C GLU A 143 4.52 -9.17 11.85
N TYR A 144 5.74 -9.31 11.35
CA TYR A 144 6.45 -10.56 11.15
C TYR A 144 7.57 -10.72 12.18
N ARG A 145 7.95 -11.98 12.45
CA ARG A 145 9.00 -12.40 13.39
C ARG A 145 9.78 -13.56 12.80
#